data_AF-W6W832-F1
#
_entry.id   AF-W6W832-F1
#
_cell.length_a   1.000
_cell.length_b   1.000
_cell.length_c   1.000
_cell.angle_alpha   90.00
_cell.angle_beta   90.00
_cell.angle_gamma   90.00
#
_symmetry.space_group_name_H-M   'P 1'
#
loop_
_entity.id
_entity.type
_entity.pdbx_description
1 polymer ?
#
loop_
_entity_poly.entity_id
_entity_poly.type
_entity_poly.pdbx_seq_one_letter_code
_entity_poly.pdbx_strand_id
1 'polypeptide(L)'
;MRHTLLRRLAKDRAGNFGIMTAIMLPVLLAVGGVAVDLTHVMEEKNKLQALADSATLAAAAAMADKGTMTVEEAQTLAKSFVLGPKKDDIRNSGLPIDQQEAAIAKLEKDTAAVATISTTSNTAASYEVSMTSAYDVPLTGLTSLLGFTAMRVGVESKSASGREGNALSMYLALDESGSMAWDTTTVDPTNPTKPETYDCGTKKKPKTCTRDVPNYLSKMLSLKTAAAVMFDELKKADPNSELIRVGADSYDDKTKTEQSIQWGTTAAASYVNNLPAVPDGGTDASGAMTNAYNALKAANATEKTAHDGKHNTSFERFIVLMTDGEMTGNSSSWNQTLDTKVRTECQTAKADGIKIYTIAFMAPDKGKSLLEYCSSGKDEYYYEPDDMTTLVESFGEIARKAAKTGTRLTN
;
A
#
# COMPACT_ATOMS: atom_id res chain seq x y z
N MET A 1 39.82 56.49 -72.47
CA MET A 1 38.76 56.53 -71.44
C MET A 1 38.60 55.13 -70.82
N ARG A 2 39.18 54.82 -69.65
CA ARG A 2 38.88 53.55 -68.94
C ARG A 2 39.26 53.48 -67.44
N HIS A 3 39.72 54.58 -66.82
CA HIS A 3 40.18 54.58 -65.41
C HIS A 3 39.16 55.13 -64.39
N THR A 4 37.96 55.51 -64.79
CA THR A 4 36.99 56.22 -63.92
C THR A 4 35.99 55.32 -63.19
N LEU A 5 35.74 54.09 -63.65
CA LEU A 5 34.73 53.19 -63.07
C LEU A 5 35.21 52.49 -61.79
N LEU A 6 36.43 51.92 -61.80
CA LEU A 6 36.99 51.21 -60.63
C LEU A 6 37.26 52.14 -59.43
N ARG A 7 37.66 53.39 -59.69
CA ARG A 7 37.89 54.40 -58.65
C ARG A 7 36.58 54.92 -58.03
N ARG A 8 35.47 54.82 -58.78
CA ARG A 8 34.12 55.19 -58.33
C ARG A 8 33.50 54.06 -57.51
N LEU A 9 33.73 52.80 -57.88
CA LEU A 9 33.34 51.62 -57.09
C LEU A 9 34.08 51.56 -55.73
N ALA A 10 35.38 51.86 -55.71
CA ALA A 10 36.18 51.86 -54.47
C ALA A 10 35.84 53.00 -53.49
N LYS A 11 35.16 54.06 -53.94
CA LYS A 11 34.67 55.17 -53.09
C LYS A 11 33.19 55.05 -52.75
N ASP A 12 32.50 54.03 -53.24
CA ASP A 12 31.07 53.86 -53.06
C ASP A 12 30.74 53.35 -51.66
N ARG A 13 30.16 54.20 -50.81
CA ARG A 13 29.76 53.86 -49.44
C ARG A 13 28.41 53.15 -49.38
N ALA A 14 27.67 53.04 -50.49
CA ALA A 14 26.41 52.30 -50.55
C ALA A 14 26.61 50.80 -50.28
N GLY A 15 27.82 50.27 -50.52
CA GLY A 15 28.19 48.87 -50.24
C GLY A 15 28.55 48.55 -48.79
N ASN A 16 28.71 49.55 -47.90
CA ASN A 16 29.07 49.31 -46.50
C ASN A 16 27.99 48.51 -45.76
N PHE A 17 26.73 48.72 -46.11
CA PHE A 17 25.62 47.92 -45.59
C PHE A 17 25.73 46.46 -46.04
N GLY A 18 26.09 46.21 -47.31
CA GLY A 18 26.30 44.86 -47.84
C GLY A 18 27.47 44.14 -47.18
N ILE A 19 28.58 44.83 -46.94
CA ILE A 19 29.77 44.27 -46.26
C ILE A 19 29.46 43.97 -44.79
N MET A 20 28.83 44.90 -44.05
CA MET A 20 28.44 44.67 -42.66
C MET A 20 27.39 43.55 -42.53
N THR A 21 26.43 43.48 -43.45
CA THR A 21 25.44 42.39 -43.47
C THR A 21 26.08 41.05 -43.82
N ALA A 22 27.01 41.00 -44.78
CA ALA A 22 27.70 39.77 -45.15
C ALA A 22 28.57 39.20 -44.02
N ILE A 23 29.11 40.06 -43.15
CA ILE A 23 29.89 39.63 -41.97
C ILE A 23 28.98 39.26 -40.79
N MET A 24 27.92 40.03 -40.55
CA MET A 24 27.01 39.80 -39.41
C MET A 24 26.04 38.65 -39.62
N LEU A 25 25.61 38.39 -40.87
CA LEU A 25 24.60 37.38 -41.17
C LEU A 25 25.06 35.96 -40.75
N PRO A 26 26.30 35.49 -41.06
CA PRO A 26 26.79 34.22 -40.54
C PRO A 26 26.83 34.16 -39.01
N VAL A 27 27.19 35.26 -38.34
CA VAL A 27 27.28 35.32 -36.87
C VAL A 27 25.88 35.24 -36.23
N LEU A 28 24.89 35.94 -36.77
CA LEU A 28 23.51 35.88 -36.29
C LEU A 28 22.88 34.51 -36.52
N LEU A 29 23.14 33.89 -37.68
CA LEU A 29 22.70 32.54 -37.98
C LEU A 29 23.38 31.50 -37.08
N ALA A 30 24.67 31.68 -36.77
CA ALA A 30 25.41 30.85 -35.83
C ALA A 30 24.81 30.92 -34.42
N VAL A 31 24.55 32.13 -33.90
CA VAL A 31 23.94 32.32 -32.58
C VAL A 31 22.51 31.75 -32.55
N GLY A 32 21.71 31.99 -33.60
CA GLY A 32 20.37 31.44 -33.73
C GLY A 32 20.36 29.91 -33.77
N GLY A 33 21.29 29.30 -34.52
CA GLY A 33 21.47 27.84 -34.57
C GLY A 33 21.78 27.26 -33.20
N VAL A 34 22.77 27.83 -32.49
CA VAL A 34 23.13 27.41 -31.13
C VAL A 34 21.95 27.51 -30.16
N ALA A 35 21.13 28.56 -30.26
CA ALA A 35 19.97 28.75 -29.38
C ALA A 35 18.90 27.65 -29.56
N VAL A 36 18.59 27.31 -30.83
CA VAL A 36 17.65 26.23 -31.15
C VAL A 36 18.18 24.88 -30.68
N ASP A 37 19.46 24.62 -30.96
CA ASP A 37 20.10 23.36 -30.56
C ASP A 37 20.18 23.19 -29.05
N LEU A 38 20.48 24.25 -28.29
CA LEU A 38 20.46 24.18 -26.83
C LEU A 38 19.09 23.85 -26.28
N THR A 39 18.02 24.39 -26.88
CA THR A 39 16.65 24.11 -26.46
C THR A 39 16.30 22.64 -26.72
N HIS A 40 16.64 22.14 -27.90
CA HIS A 40 16.46 20.73 -28.26
C HIS A 40 17.27 19.79 -27.36
N VAL A 41 18.53 20.11 -27.08
CA VAL A 41 19.39 19.35 -26.16
C VAL A 41 18.82 19.32 -24.74
N MET A 42 18.29 20.44 -24.25
CA MET A 42 17.67 20.51 -22.92
C MET A 42 16.38 19.68 -22.86
N GLU A 43 15.56 19.71 -23.90
CA GLU A 43 14.36 18.88 -24.00
C GLU A 43 14.71 17.39 -23.99
N GLU A 44 15.71 17.00 -24.78
CA GLU A 44 16.22 15.63 -24.82
C GLU A 44 16.81 15.17 -23.47
N LYS A 45 17.54 16.05 -22.79
CA LYS A 45 18.05 15.78 -21.44
C LYS A 45 16.90 15.55 -20.44
N ASN A 46 15.87 16.38 -20.47
CA ASN A 46 14.72 16.26 -19.57
C ASN A 46 13.94 14.96 -19.83
N LYS A 47 13.74 14.60 -21.11
CA LYS A 47 13.11 13.34 -21.51
C LYS A 47 13.94 12.15 -21.02
N LEU A 48 15.26 12.19 -21.20
CA LEU A 48 16.16 11.13 -20.76
C LEU A 48 16.17 10.99 -19.22
N GLN A 49 16.11 12.09 -18.48
CA GLN A 49 16.02 12.08 -17.02
C GLN A 49 14.69 11.46 -16.54
N ALA A 50 13.56 11.85 -17.14
CA ALA A 50 12.25 11.30 -16.78
C ALA A 50 12.15 9.78 -17.08
N LEU A 51 12.73 9.34 -18.20
CA LEU A 51 12.88 7.91 -18.49
C LEU A 51 13.78 7.22 -17.47
N ALA A 52 14.85 7.88 -17.02
CA ALA A 52 15.74 7.33 -16.03
C ALA A 52 15.08 7.16 -14.65
N ASP A 53 14.34 8.17 -14.19
CA ASP A 53 13.64 8.16 -12.90
C ASP A 53 12.49 7.16 -12.89
N SER A 54 11.74 7.04 -13.99
CA SER A 54 10.70 6.01 -14.10
C SER A 54 11.28 4.60 -14.18
N ALA A 55 12.42 4.41 -14.83
CA ALA A 55 13.10 3.13 -14.95
C ALA A 55 13.67 2.64 -13.60
N THR A 56 14.36 3.50 -12.86
CA THR A 56 14.89 3.17 -11.53
C THR A 56 13.74 2.85 -10.58
N LEU A 57 12.71 3.70 -10.53
CA LEU A 57 11.52 3.51 -9.70
C LEU A 57 10.78 2.20 -10.02
N ALA A 58 10.53 1.92 -11.30
CA ALA A 58 9.84 0.70 -11.72
C ALA A 58 10.63 -0.56 -11.37
N ALA A 59 11.96 -0.53 -11.53
CA ALA A 59 12.83 -1.62 -11.15
C ALA A 59 12.87 -1.82 -9.63
N ALA A 60 13.00 -0.75 -8.84
CA ALA A 60 12.95 -0.81 -7.38
C ALA A 60 11.61 -1.36 -6.88
N ALA A 61 10.49 -0.88 -7.41
CA ALA A 61 9.16 -1.36 -7.06
C ALA A 61 8.96 -2.85 -7.41
N ALA A 62 9.40 -3.29 -8.59
CA ALA A 62 9.32 -4.68 -9.00
C ALA A 62 10.18 -5.61 -8.13
N MET A 63 11.33 -5.13 -7.64
CA MET A 63 12.17 -5.86 -6.68
C MET A 63 11.46 -6.04 -5.34
N ALA A 64 10.78 -4.99 -4.86
CA ALA A 64 10.04 -5.02 -3.61
C ALA A 64 8.80 -5.92 -3.65
N ASP A 65 8.04 -5.90 -4.75
CA ASP A 65 6.77 -6.64 -4.89
C ASP A 65 6.98 -8.15 -5.06
N LYS A 66 7.94 -8.56 -5.90
CA LYS A 66 8.16 -9.99 -6.21
C LYS A 66 9.00 -10.72 -5.18
N GLY A 67 9.81 -10.02 -4.39
CA GLY A 67 10.68 -10.57 -3.33
C GLY A 67 11.71 -11.63 -3.76
N THR A 68 11.72 -12.03 -5.04
CA THR A 68 12.51 -13.12 -5.62
C THR A 68 13.16 -12.73 -6.96
N MET A 69 12.94 -11.49 -7.42
CA MET A 69 13.54 -10.97 -8.65
C MET A 69 15.05 -10.82 -8.45
N THR A 70 15.85 -11.30 -9.41
CA THR A 70 17.31 -11.21 -9.28
C THR A 70 17.82 -9.80 -9.60
N VAL A 71 19.05 -9.50 -9.17
CA VAL A 71 19.73 -8.23 -9.51
C VAL A 71 19.80 -8.02 -11.02
N GLU A 72 20.07 -9.09 -11.77
CA GLU A 72 20.19 -9.08 -13.22
C GLU A 72 18.85 -8.80 -13.91
N GLU A 73 17.76 -9.37 -13.39
CA GLU A 73 16.40 -9.10 -13.88
C GLU A 73 16.01 -7.64 -13.65
N ALA A 74 16.34 -7.08 -12.49
CA ALA A 74 16.10 -5.67 -12.17
C ALA A 74 16.87 -4.71 -13.09
N GLN A 75 18.14 -5.01 -13.34
CA GLN A 75 18.98 -4.23 -14.25
C GLN A 75 18.45 -4.31 -15.69
N THR A 76 17.99 -5.49 -16.12
CA THR A 76 17.41 -5.68 -17.46
C THR A 76 16.11 -4.90 -17.60
N LEU A 77 15.26 -4.95 -16.57
CA LEU A 77 14.01 -4.18 -16.51
C LEU A 77 14.29 -2.68 -16.60
N ALA A 78 15.15 -2.13 -15.73
CA ALA A 78 15.52 -0.71 -15.75
C ALA A 78 16.06 -0.27 -17.11
N LYS A 79 16.98 -1.06 -17.70
CA LYS A 79 17.54 -0.78 -19.03
C LYS A 79 16.45 -0.77 -20.12
N SER A 80 15.46 -1.65 -20.05
CA SER A 80 14.40 -1.72 -21.05
C SER A 80 13.52 -0.45 -21.10
N PHE A 81 13.30 0.20 -19.95
CA PHE A 81 12.50 1.43 -19.86
C PHE A 81 13.17 2.65 -20.52
N VAL A 82 14.51 2.69 -20.54
CA VAL A 82 15.26 3.75 -21.26
C VAL A 82 15.53 3.36 -22.71
N LEU A 83 16.03 2.14 -22.92
CA LEU A 83 16.48 1.70 -24.24
C LEU A 83 15.32 1.47 -25.21
N GLY A 84 14.14 1.03 -24.74
CA GLY A 84 12.99 0.77 -25.60
C GLY A 84 12.55 2.03 -26.36
N PRO A 85 12.04 3.06 -25.67
CA PRO A 85 11.61 4.30 -26.30
C PRO A 85 12.71 4.98 -27.13
N LYS A 86 13.98 4.92 -26.68
CA LYS A 86 15.09 5.55 -27.41
C LYS A 86 15.55 4.80 -28.65
N LYS A 87 15.51 3.46 -28.65
CA LYS A 87 15.73 2.68 -29.87
C LYS A 87 14.67 3.00 -30.92
N ASP A 88 13.43 3.20 -30.49
CA ASP A 88 12.35 3.57 -31.39
C ASP A 88 12.49 5.00 -31.92
N ASP A 89 12.89 5.97 -31.08
CA ASP A 89 13.26 7.32 -31.54
C ASP A 89 14.38 7.26 -32.60
N ILE A 90 15.44 6.45 -32.38
CA ILE A 90 16.56 6.30 -33.33
C ILE A 90 16.10 5.64 -34.63
N ARG A 91 15.29 4.59 -34.58
CA ARG A 91 14.78 3.90 -35.77
C ARG A 91 13.90 4.81 -36.64
N ASN A 92 13.20 5.74 -36.00
CA ASN A 92 12.32 6.69 -36.65
C ASN A 92 13.00 8.01 -37.05
N SER A 93 14.30 8.18 -36.76
CA SER A 93 15.07 9.42 -37.04
C SER A 93 15.37 9.67 -38.52
N GLY A 94 15.12 8.69 -39.39
CA GLY A 94 15.43 8.78 -40.83
C GLY A 94 16.92 8.64 -41.18
N LEU A 95 17.77 8.30 -40.20
CA LEU A 95 19.19 7.98 -40.43
C LEU A 95 19.37 6.72 -41.29
N PRO A 96 20.50 6.58 -42.01
CA PRO A 96 20.89 5.31 -42.62
C PRO A 96 20.96 4.17 -41.60
N ILE A 97 20.57 2.95 -42.00
CA ILE A 97 20.44 1.78 -41.11
C ILE A 97 21.75 1.50 -40.35
N ASP A 98 22.90 1.62 -41.02
CA ASP A 98 24.24 1.45 -40.45
C ASP A 98 24.54 2.46 -39.34
N GLN A 99 24.07 3.70 -39.49
CA GLN A 99 24.24 4.74 -38.46
C GLN A 99 23.26 4.56 -37.29
N GLN A 100 22.05 4.04 -37.55
CA GLN A 100 21.10 3.69 -36.50
C GLN A 100 21.65 2.58 -35.60
N GLU A 101 22.19 1.51 -36.19
CA GLU A 101 22.78 0.40 -35.44
C GLU A 101 23.98 0.86 -34.60
N ALA A 102 24.84 1.70 -35.17
CA ALA A 102 25.97 2.29 -34.43
C ALA A 102 25.50 3.18 -33.26
N ALA A 103 24.45 3.98 -33.45
CA ALA A 103 23.87 4.82 -32.40
C ALA A 103 23.21 4.00 -31.29
N ILE A 104 22.50 2.93 -31.64
CA ILE A 104 21.89 2.01 -30.66
C ILE A 104 22.98 1.29 -29.86
N ALA A 105 24.00 0.74 -30.52
CA ALA A 105 25.11 0.07 -29.85
C ALA A 105 25.86 1.01 -28.90
N LYS A 106 25.99 2.29 -29.28
CA LYS A 106 26.59 3.31 -28.41
C LYS A 106 25.72 3.63 -27.20
N LEU A 107 24.40 3.81 -27.40
CA LEU A 107 23.45 4.06 -26.32
C LEU A 107 23.39 2.90 -25.32
N GLU A 108 23.44 1.66 -25.80
CA GLU A 108 23.51 0.47 -24.95
C GLU A 108 24.78 0.43 -24.10
N LYS A 109 25.92 0.84 -24.66
CA LYS A 109 27.19 0.92 -23.95
C LYS A 109 27.22 2.06 -22.93
N ASP A 110 26.60 3.18 -23.27
CA ASP A 110 26.54 4.39 -22.44
C ASP A 110 25.41 4.37 -21.40
N THR A 111 24.57 3.32 -21.40
CA THR A 111 23.52 3.10 -20.40
C THR A 111 23.92 1.98 -19.44
N ALA A 112 24.19 2.35 -18.19
CA ALA A 112 24.51 1.42 -17.12
C ALA A 112 23.44 1.50 -16.03
N ALA A 113 22.87 0.34 -15.68
CA ALA A 113 22.00 0.19 -14.52
C ALA A 113 22.74 -0.68 -13.51
N VAL A 114 22.74 -0.24 -12.26
CA VAL A 114 23.29 -0.95 -11.10
C VAL A 114 22.16 -1.12 -10.11
N ALA A 115 21.75 -2.36 -9.90
CA ALA A 115 20.88 -2.72 -8.79
C ALA A 115 21.74 -3.33 -7.69
N THR A 116 21.52 -2.88 -6.45
CA THR A 116 22.14 -3.43 -5.25
C THR A 116 21.04 -3.92 -4.32
N ILE A 117 21.28 -5.08 -3.73
CA ILE A 117 20.46 -5.60 -2.65
C ILE A 117 21.31 -5.49 -1.40
N SER A 118 20.91 -4.59 -0.50
CA SER A 118 21.51 -4.51 0.83
C SER A 118 20.59 -5.26 1.78
N THR A 119 20.90 -6.53 2.04
CA THR A 119 20.26 -7.33 3.09
C THR A 119 20.95 -7.03 4.41
N THR A 120 20.29 -6.30 5.30
CA THR A 120 20.76 -6.17 6.70
C THR A 120 20.37 -7.40 7.53
N SER A 121 19.38 -8.19 7.06
CA SER A 121 19.00 -9.51 7.59
C SER A 121 18.11 -10.27 6.58
N ASN A 122 17.78 -11.54 6.87
CA ASN A 122 16.98 -12.43 5.99
C ASN A 122 15.56 -11.92 5.64
N THR A 123 15.08 -10.84 6.24
CA THR A 123 13.71 -10.32 6.06
C THR A 123 13.62 -8.82 5.75
N ALA A 124 14.73 -8.07 5.88
CA ALA A 124 14.83 -6.66 5.52
C ALA A 124 15.84 -6.48 4.37
N ALA A 125 15.37 -6.66 3.14
CA ALA A 125 16.13 -6.31 1.95
C ALA A 125 15.77 -4.87 1.56
N SER A 126 16.74 -3.97 1.59
CA SER A 126 16.65 -2.70 0.87
C SER A 126 17.20 -2.90 -0.52
N TYR A 127 16.38 -2.60 -1.53
CA TYR A 127 16.75 -2.63 -2.93
C TYR A 127 17.00 -1.20 -3.39
N GLU A 128 18.22 -0.92 -3.80
CA GLU A 128 18.57 0.35 -4.41
C GLU A 128 18.85 0.10 -5.89
N VAL A 129 18.26 0.92 -6.75
CA VAL A 129 18.51 0.88 -8.19
C VAL A 129 19.04 2.26 -8.59
N SER A 130 20.30 2.28 -8.99
CA SER A 130 20.97 3.43 -9.59
C SER A 130 21.10 3.22 -11.09
N MET A 131 20.92 4.26 -11.88
CA MET A 131 21.13 4.21 -13.32
C MET A 131 21.81 5.46 -13.82
N THR A 132 22.75 5.26 -14.73
CA THR A 132 23.36 6.30 -15.54
C THR A 132 23.06 6.03 -17.00
N SER A 133 22.67 7.06 -17.73
CA SER A 133 22.47 6.96 -19.18
C SER A 133 23.00 8.21 -19.85
N ALA A 134 23.46 8.02 -21.07
CA ALA A 134 24.10 9.08 -21.81
C ALA A 134 23.82 8.94 -23.30
N TYR A 135 23.59 10.09 -23.95
CA TYR A 135 23.18 10.14 -25.34
C TYR A 135 23.83 11.34 -26.05
N ASP A 136 24.21 11.14 -27.31
CA ASP A 136 24.70 12.21 -28.17
C ASP A 136 23.54 12.78 -28.96
N VAL A 137 23.12 14.00 -28.60
CA VAL A 137 22.07 14.70 -29.33
C VAL A 137 22.69 15.27 -30.61
N PRO A 138 22.21 14.88 -31.80
CA PRO A 138 22.69 15.47 -33.05
C PRO A 138 22.28 16.94 -33.12
N LEU A 139 23.22 17.80 -33.53
CA LEU A 139 22.98 19.23 -33.67
C LEU A 139 22.57 19.58 -35.11
N THR A 140 21.88 20.71 -35.28
CA THR A 140 21.44 21.16 -36.60
C THR A 140 22.61 21.53 -37.54
N GLY A 141 22.33 21.61 -38.84
CA GLY A 141 23.34 21.98 -39.85
C GLY A 141 24.01 23.33 -39.59
N LEU A 142 23.31 24.27 -38.94
CA LEU A 142 23.80 25.62 -38.64
C LEU A 142 24.91 25.62 -37.58
N THR A 143 24.81 24.77 -36.57
CA THR A 143 25.86 24.57 -35.54
C THR A 143 26.97 23.66 -36.02
N SER A 144 26.66 22.70 -36.91
CA SER A 144 27.66 21.86 -37.57
C SER A 144 28.69 22.67 -38.37
N LEU A 145 28.27 23.83 -38.93
CA LEU A 145 29.14 24.77 -39.64
C LEU A 145 30.22 25.39 -38.72
N LEU A 146 29.96 25.43 -37.42
CA LEU A 146 30.91 25.89 -36.38
C LEU A 146 31.83 24.76 -35.88
N GLY A 147 31.70 23.54 -36.42
CA GLY A 147 32.50 22.38 -36.03
C GLY A 147 31.88 21.52 -34.92
N PHE A 148 30.65 21.81 -34.48
CA PHE A 148 29.94 21.02 -33.47
C PHE A 148 28.86 20.16 -34.12
N THR A 149 29.07 18.85 -34.17
CA THR A 149 28.13 17.90 -34.82
C THR A 149 27.19 17.20 -33.84
N ALA A 150 27.57 17.10 -32.56
CA ALA A 150 26.75 16.49 -31.51
C ALA A 150 27.09 17.09 -30.13
N MET A 151 26.13 17.01 -29.21
CA MET A 151 26.33 17.35 -27.79
C MET A 151 25.97 16.17 -26.90
N ARG A 152 26.91 15.75 -26.05
CA ARG A 152 26.72 14.65 -25.10
C ARG A 152 25.88 15.13 -23.91
N VAL A 153 24.73 14.49 -23.68
CA VAL A 153 23.94 14.64 -22.45
C VAL A 153 24.11 13.39 -21.59
N GLY A 154 24.17 13.59 -20.27
CA GLY A 154 24.22 12.53 -19.28
C GLY A 154 23.20 12.77 -18.19
N VAL A 155 22.59 11.68 -17.71
CA VAL A 155 21.64 11.65 -16.61
C VAL A 155 22.06 10.60 -15.59
N GLU A 156 21.77 10.90 -14.33
CA GLU A 156 21.92 9.97 -13.22
C GLU A 156 20.61 9.96 -12.45
N SER A 157 20.13 8.77 -12.12
CA SER A 157 18.93 8.56 -11.32
C SER A 157 19.20 7.49 -10.26
N LYS A 158 18.61 7.68 -9.09
CA LYS A 158 18.69 6.73 -7.98
C LYS A 158 17.30 6.60 -7.39
N SER A 159 16.91 5.37 -7.10
CA SER A 159 15.69 5.07 -6.37
C SER A 159 15.98 3.98 -5.37
N ALA A 160 15.31 4.03 -4.23
CA ALA A 160 15.40 3.00 -3.23
C ALA A 160 13.99 2.51 -2.86
N SER A 161 13.90 1.20 -2.65
CA SER A 161 12.74 0.55 -2.06
C SER A 161 13.21 -0.28 -0.88
N GLY A 162 12.60 -0.07 0.28
CA GLY A 162 12.89 -0.87 1.46
C GLY A 162 11.78 -1.87 1.68
N ARG A 163 12.13 -3.15 1.89
CA ARG A 163 11.31 -4.04 2.72
C ARG A 163 11.67 -3.74 4.18
N GLU A 164 11.33 -2.54 4.66
CA GLU A 164 11.24 -2.32 6.10
C GLU A 164 10.03 -3.15 6.52
N GLY A 165 10.29 -4.29 7.18
CA GLY A 165 9.36 -5.42 7.27
C GLY A 165 7.94 -4.99 7.63
N ASN A 166 6.95 -5.67 7.02
CA ASN A 166 5.52 -5.57 7.31
C ASN A 166 5.19 -6.11 8.73
N ALA A 167 6.10 -5.93 9.68
CA ALA A 167 5.92 -6.34 11.04
C ALA A 167 4.75 -5.55 11.62
N LEU A 168 3.90 -6.25 12.34
CA LEU A 168 2.73 -5.64 12.94
C LEU A 168 2.39 -6.32 14.25
N SER A 169 1.81 -5.54 15.13
CA SER A 169 1.14 -5.98 16.34
C SER A 169 -0.35 -5.77 16.14
N MET A 170 -1.13 -6.85 16.17
CA MET A 170 -2.59 -6.80 16.06
C MET A 170 -3.23 -7.26 17.37
N TYR A 171 -4.28 -6.58 17.80
CA TYR A 171 -5.06 -6.96 18.97
C TYR A 171 -6.54 -7.00 18.63
N LEU A 172 -7.19 -8.13 18.88
CA LEU A 172 -8.62 -8.31 18.63
C LEU A 172 -9.39 -8.03 19.93
N ALA A 173 -10.39 -7.15 19.86
CA ALA A 173 -11.35 -6.90 20.93
C ALA A 173 -12.73 -7.37 20.42
N LEU A 174 -13.16 -8.55 20.88
CA LEU A 174 -14.30 -9.27 20.30
C LEU A 174 -15.47 -9.36 21.27
N ASP A 175 -16.64 -8.98 20.79
CA ASP A 175 -17.88 -9.10 21.55
C ASP A 175 -18.31 -10.56 21.75
N GLU A 176 -18.54 -10.94 23.00
CA GLU A 176 -19.16 -12.19 23.43
C GLU A 176 -20.38 -11.95 24.34
N SER A 177 -21.10 -10.84 24.14
CA SER A 177 -22.35 -10.54 24.83
C SER A 177 -23.50 -11.42 24.36
N GLY A 178 -24.60 -11.45 25.13
CA GLY A 178 -25.75 -12.32 24.86
C GLY A 178 -26.43 -12.11 23.50
N SER A 179 -26.31 -10.94 22.87
CA SER A 179 -26.81 -10.70 21.51
C SER A 179 -26.07 -11.53 20.45
N MET A 180 -24.80 -11.87 20.71
CA MET A 180 -24.00 -12.73 19.82
C MET A 180 -24.48 -14.18 19.79
N ALA A 181 -25.35 -14.60 20.70
CA ALA A 181 -25.98 -15.92 20.67
C ALA A 181 -27.10 -16.01 19.63
N TRP A 182 -27.56 -14.89 19.08
CA TRP A 182 -28.71 -14.86 18.18
C TRP A 182 -28.39 -15.43 16.80
N ASP A 183 -29.44 -15.94 16.17
CA ASP A 183 -29.43 -16.46 14.82
C ASP A 183 -29.14 -15.32 13.81
N THR A 184 -28.28 -15.59 12.84
CA THR A 184 -28.05 -14.73 11.67
C THR A 184 -29.14 -14.96 10.62
N THR A 185 -29.00 -14.34 9.45
CA THR A 185 -29.82 -14.61 8.26
C THR A 185 -29.34 -15.82 7.44
N THR A 186 -28.17 -16.39 7.77
CA THR A 186 -27.54 -17.46 6.98
C THR A 186 -27.94 -18.84 7.51
N VAL A 187 -28.55 -19.67 6.65
CA VAL A 187 -28.92 -21.05 6.98
C VAL A 187 -27.67 -21.92 7.05
N ASP A 188 -27.57 -22.79 8.06
CA ASP A 188 -26.49 -23.75 8.23
C ASP A 188 -26.47 -24.73 7.04
N PRO A 189 -25.41 -24.72 6.20
CA PRO A 189 -25.35 -25.61 5.04
C PRO A 189 -25.13 -27.08 5.43
N THR A 190 -24.64 -27.35 6.64
CA THR A 190 -24.40 -28.71 7.14
C THR A 190 -25.66 -29.32 7.76
N ASN A 191 -26.47 -28.51 8.44
CA ASN A 191 -27.73 -28.93 9.07
C ASN A 191 -28.80 -27.86 8.83
N PRO A 192 -29.44 -27.80 7.64
CA PRO A 192 -30.29 -26.67 7.25
C PRO A 192 -31.62 -26.54 8.01
N THR A 193 -32.03 -27.58 8.74
CA THR A 193 -33.29 -27.60 9.50
C THR A 193 -33.08 -28.09 10.93
N LYS A 194 -33.76 -27.47 11.90
CA LYS A 194 -33.81 -27.90 13.30
C LYS A 194 -35.26 -28.17 13.75
N PRO A 195 -35.50 -29.15 14.63
CA PRO A 195 -36.83 -29.39 15.18
C PRO A 195 -37.19 -28.31 16.21
N GLU A 196 -38.34 -27.65 16.04
CA GLU A 196 -38.92 -26.69 16.98
C GLU A 196 -40.18 -27.29 17.62
N THR A 197 -40.27 -27.23 18.94
CA THR A 197 -41.48 -27.58 19.68
C THR A 197 -42.40 -26.39 19.85
N TYR A 198 -43.70 -26.54 19.57
CA TYR A 198 -44.70 -25.50 19.78
C TYR A 198 -45.99 -26.06 20.41
N ASP A 199 -46.74 -25.21 21.12
CA ASP A 199 -48.04 -25.58 21.66
C ASP A 199 -49.07 -25.64 20.53
N CYS A 200 -49.59 -26.83 20.29
CA CYS A 200 -50.65 -27.12 19.32
C CYS A 200 -51.92 -27.62 20.03
N GLY A 201 -51.95 -27.56 21.36
CA GLY A 201 -53.06 -27.96 22.19
C GLY A 201 -54.09 -26.85 22.40
N THR A 202 -55.07 -27.16 23.23
CA THR A 202 -56.03 -26.17 23.73
C THR A 202 -55.91 -26.09 25.25
N LYS A 203 -56.42 -25.02 25.88
CA LYS A 203 -56.41 -24.88 27.35
C LYS A 203 -56.96 -26.09 28.13
N LYS A 204 -57.86 -26.88 27.51
CA LYS A 204 -58.46 -28.08 28.12
C LYS A 204 -57.75 -29.39 27.76
N LYS A 205 -56.87 -29.36 26.74
CA LYS A 205 -56.06 -30.50 26.25
C LYS A 205 -54.70 -29.97 25.79
N PRO A 206 -53.75 -29.72 26.69
CA PRO A 206 -52.42 -29.27 26.31
C PRO A 206 -51.74 -30.35 25.44
N LYS A 207 -51.08 -29.93 24.36
CA LYS A 207 -50.40 -30.80 23.41
C LYS A 207 -49.21 -30.06 22.81
N THR A 208 -48.04 -30.67 22.89
CA THR A 208 -46.84 -30.17 22.22
C THR A 208 -46.67 -30.88 20.88
N CYS A 209 -46.47 -30.11 19.82
CA CYS A 209 -46.13 -30.61 18.49
C CYS A 209 -44.71 -30.18 18.13
N THR A 210 -44.11 -30.87 17.16
CA THR A 210 -42.80 -30.52 16.60
C THR A 210 -42.97 -30.19 15.12
N ARG A 211 -42.29 -29.15 14.66
CA ARG A 211 -42.15 -28.82 13.23
C ARG A 211 -40.66 -28.64 12.91
N ASP A 212 -40.28 -28.82 11.65
CA ASP A 212 -38.95 -28.43 11.19
C ASP A 212 -38.95 -26.94 10.83
N VAL A 213 -37.98 -26.20 11.37
CA VAL A 213 -37.74 -24.79 11.04
C VAL A 213 -36.31 -24.64 10.48
N PRO A 214 -36.02 -23.58 9.70
CA PRO A 214 -34.66 -23.30 9.27
C PRO A 214 -33.71 -23.20 10.46
N ASN A 215 -32.54 -23.81 10.33
CA ASN A 215 -31.46 -23.70 11.31
C ASN A 215 -30.46 -22.65 10.84
N TYR A 216 -30.51 -21.47 11.44
CA TYR A 216 -29.59 -20.39 11.13
C TYR A 216 -28.30 -20.52 11.93
N LEU A 217 -27.20 -20.05 11.36
CA LEU A 217 -25.91 -19.97 12.06
C LEU A 217 -25.98 -18.84 13.09
N SER A 218 -25.39 -19.03 14.27
CA SER A 218 -25.33 -17.96 15.28
C SER A 218 -24.31 -16.89 14.90
N LYS A 219 -24.48 -15.68 15.44
CA LYS A 219 -23.51 -14.60 15.24
C LYS A 219 -22.13 -14.95 15.79
N MET A 220 -22.08 -15.61 16.96
CA MET A 220 -20.84 -16.11 17.56
C MET A 220 -20.12 -17.16 16.70
N LEU A 221 -20.85 -18.08 16.06
CA LEU A 221 -20.24 -19.03 15.13
C LEU A 221 -19.67 -18.32 13.88
N SER A 222 -20.38 -17.29 13.41
CA SER A 222 -19.94 -16.46 12.28
C SER A 222 -18.66 -15.70 12.61
N LEU A 223 -18.58 -15.09 13.80
CA LEU A 223 -17.37 -14.46 14.35
C LEU A 223 -16.19 -15.42 14.32
N LYS A 224 -16.35 -16.61 14.93
CA LYS A 224 -15.26 -17.60 15.01
C LYS A 224 -14.76 -18.02 13.65
N THR A 225 -15.67 -18.21 12.69
CA THR A 225 -15.32 -18.59 11.32
C THR A 225 -14.58 -17.46 10.60
N ALA A 226 -15.04 -16.22 10.74
CA ALA A 226 -14.40 -15.05 10.13
C ALA A 226 -13.00 -14.80 10.72
N ALA A 227 -12.86 -14.91 12.04
CA ALA A 227 -11.57 -14.81 12.71
C ALA A 227 -10.60 -15.91 12.27
N ALA A 228 -11.06 -17.15 12.10
CA ALA A 228 -10.24 -18.24 11.58
C ALA A 228 -9.67 -17.90 10.19
N VAL A 229 -10.49 -17.35 9.29
CA VAL A 229 -10.04 -16.89 7.97
C VAL A 229 -9.01 -15.76 8.09
N MET A 230 -9.21 -14.77 8.97
CA MET A 230 -8.21 -13.74 9.23
C MET A 230 -6.88 -14.36 9.71
N PHE A 231 -6.91 -15.29 10.65
CA PHE A 231 -5.70 -15.93 11.16
C PHE A 231 -4.97 -16.75 10.11
N ASP A 232 -5.69 -17.41 9.20
CA ASP A 232 -5.09 -18.12 8.07
C ASP A 232 -4.44 -17.16 7.07
N GLU A 233 -5.08 -16.02 6.76
CA GLU A 233 -4.51 -14.99 5.88
C GLU A 233 -3.25 -14.36 6.49
N LEU A 234 -3.28 -14.03 7.79
CA LEU A 234 -2.10 -13.54 8.51
C LEU A 234 -0.98 -14.59 8.55
N LYS A 235 -1.31 -15.87 8.76
CA LYS A 235 -0.34 -16.98 8.74
C LYS A 235 0.28 -17.17 7.35
N LYS A 236 -0.48 -16.97 6.27
CA LYS A 236 0.07 -16.97 4.90
C LYS A 236 1.05 -15.82 4.69
N ALA A 237 0.79 -14.67 5.30
CA ALA A 237 1.68 -13.50 5.21
C ALA A 237 2.95 -13.65 6.05
N ASP A 238 2.89 -14.36 7.19
CA ASP A 238 4.04 -14.64 8.06
C ASP A 238 4.12 -16.14 8.47
N PRO A 239 4.56 -17.03 7.56
CA PRO A 239 4.61 -18.47 7.83
C PRO A 239 5.57 -18.85 8.97
N ASN A 240 6.57 -18.01 9.24
CA ASN A 240 7.60 -18.25 10.24
C ASN A 240 7.30 -17.58 11.60
N SER A 241 6.21 -16.79 11.69
CA SER A 241 5.82 -16.07 12.90
C SER A 241 6.93 -15.13 13.43
N GLU A 242 7.57 -14.38 12.53
CA GLU A 242 8.66 -13.43 12.87
C GLU A 242 8.30 -11.96 12.62
N LEU A 243 7.18 -11.69 11.97
CA LEU A 243 6.72 -10.34 11.61
C LEU A 243 5.42 -9.97 12.35
N ILE A 244 4.52 -10.93 12.51
CA ILE A 244 3.17 -10.69 13.01
C ILE A 244 3.06 -11.19 14.44
N ARG A 245 2.59 -10.30 15.32
CA ARG A 245 2.20 -10.64 16.69
C ARG A 245 0.73 -10.36 16.89
N VAL A 246 0.00 -11.32 17.48
CA VAL A 246 -1.44 -11.20 17.68
C VAL A 246 -1.81 -11.46 19.13
N GLY A 247 -2.61 -10.56 19.68
CA GLY A 247 -3.33 -10.70 20.95
C GLY A 247 -4.84 -10.70 20.72
N ALA A 248 -5.59 -11.18 21.69
CA ALA A 248 -7.04 -11.16 21.65
C ALA A 248 -7.63 -11.04 23.06
N ASP A 249 -8.72 -10.29 23.17
CA ASP A 249 -9.56 -10.22 24.34
C ASP A 249 -11.02 -10.23 23.91
N SER A 250 -11.88 -10.68 24.82
CA SER A 250 -13.32 -10.74 24.62
C SER A 250 -14.05 -10.05 25.75
N TYR A 251 -15.30 -9.68 25.52
CA TYR A 251 -16.09 -8.96 26.50
C TYR A 251 -17.59 -9.24 26.39
N ASP A 252 -18.23 -9.28 27.55
CA ASP A 252 -19.68 -9.12 27.73
C ASP A 252 -19.90 -7.83 28.57
N ASP A 253 -20.70 -7.86 29.64
CA ASP A 253 -20.74 -6.79 30.64
C ASP A 253 -19.47 -6.69 31.50
N LYS A 254 -18.53 -7.61 31.29
CA LYS A 254 -17.22 -7.70 31.93
C LYS A 254 -16.14 -7.98 30.89
N THR A 255 -14.94 -7.51 31.20
CA THR A 255 -13.74 -7.87 30.44
C THR A 255 -13.29 -9.27 30.82
N LYS A 256 -13.01 -10.10 29.81
CA LYS A 256 -12.56 -11.47 30.02
C LYS A 256 -11.05 -11.49 30.27
N THR A 257 -10.54 -12.69 30.50
CA THR A 257 -9.09 -12.86 30.62
C THR A 257 -8.49 -12.74 29.23
N GLU A 258 -7.56 -11.82 29.04
CA GLU A 258 -6.92 -11.63 27.74
C GLU A 258 -5.98 -12.78 27.35
N GLN A 259 -5.84 -13.03 26.05
CA GLN A 259 -4.67 -13.66 25.47
C GLN A 259 -3.66 -12.58 25.09
N SER A 260 -2.59 -12.49 25.89
CA SER A 260 -1.50 -11.53 25.67
C SER A 260 -0.85 -11.70 24.30
N ILE A 261 -0.39 -10.62 23.70
CA ILE A 261 0.17 -10.62 22.34
C ILE A 261 1.37 -11.59 22.19
N GLN A 262 1.25 -12.54 21.26
CA GLN A 262 2.25 -13.58 20.97
C GLN A 262 2.66 -13.58 19.49
N TRP A 263 3.81 -14.19 19.18
CA TRP A 263 4.23 -14.42 17.79
C TRP A 263 3.28 -15.36 17.06
N GLY A 264 2.90 -14.98 15.84
CA GLY A 264 1.97 -15.72 15.00
C GLY A 264 0.52 -15.64 15.48
N THR A 265 -0.34 -16.46 14.88
CA THR A 265 -1.80 -16.41 15.10
C THR A 265 -2.33 -17.53 15.98
N THR A 266 -1.54 -18.56 16.26
CA THR A 266 -2.00 -19.81 16.91
C THR A 266 -2.65 -19.58 18.28
N ALA A 267 -2.04 -18.73 19.12
CA ALA A 267 -2.57 -18.46 20.47
C ALA A 267 -3.91 -17.70 20.41
N ALA A 268 -3.99 -16.65 19.59
CA ALA A 268 -5.22 -15.89 19.34
C ALA A 268 -6.32 -16.78 18.70
N ALA A 269 -5.96 -17.63 17.73
CA ALA A 269 -6.89 -18.57 17.13
C ALA A 269 -7.46 -19.56 18.15
N SER A 270 -6.62 -20.09 19.05
CA SER A 270 -7.09 -20.94 20.14
C SER A 270 -8.01 -20.18 21.10
N TYR A 271 -7.71 -18.92 21.40
CA TYR A 271 -8.55 -18.08 22.26
C TYR A 271 -9.95 -17.90 21.65
N VAL A 272 -10.02 -17.47 20.39
CA VAL A 272 -11.30 -17.23 19.70
C VAL A 272 -12.10 -18.52 19.54
N ASN A 273 -11.45 -19.64 19.24
CA ASN A 273 -12.13 -20.93 19.16
C ASN A 273 -12.78 -21.34 20.49
N ASN A 274 -12.18 -20.95 21.61
CA ASN A 274 -12.65 -21.27 22.97
C ASN A 274 -13.71 -20.31 23.52
N LEU A 275 -14.10 -19.25 22.79
CA LEU A 275 -15.22 -18.39 23.19
C LEU A 275 -16.49 -19.24 23.40
N PRO A 276 -17.42 -18.84 24.27
CA PRO A 276 -18.63 -19.62 24.54
C PRO A 276 -19.45 -19.79 23.25
N ALA A 277 -19.99 -21.00 23.04
CA ALA A 277 -20.87 -21.26 21.89
C ALA A 277 -22.21 -20.49 22.02
N VAL A 278 -22.65 -20.28 23.25
CA VAL A 278 -23.84 -19.52 23.62
C VAL A 278 -23.41 -18.46 24.63
N PRO A 279 -23.02 -17.26 24.17
CA PRO A 279 -22.67 -16.15 25.05
C PRO A 279 -23.87 -15.61 25.82
N ASP A 280 -23.60 -14.93 26.94
CA ASP A 280 -24.58 -14.25 27.79
C ASP A 280 -24.07 -12.88 28.25
N GLY A 281 -24.84 -12.19 29.09
CA GLY A 281 -24.49 -10.85 29.58
C GLY A 281 -24.84 -9.72 28.59
N GLY A 282 -24.62 -8.49 29.03
CA GLY A 282 -24.73 -7.31 28.17
C GLY A 282 -23.38 -6.95 27.54
N THR A 283 -23.17 -5.69 27.16
CA THR A 283 -22.01 -5.32 26.33
C THR A 283 -21.23 -4.14 26.92
N ASP A 284 -19.95 -4.34 27.24
CA ASP A 284 -18.98 -3.32 27.66
C ASP A 284 -17.58 -3.62 27.08
N ALA A 285 -17.29 -3.00 25.93
CA ALA A 285 -15.99 -3.12 25.27
C ALA A 285 -14.85 -2.37 25.98
N SER A 286 -15.14 -1.59 27.03
CA SER A 286 -14.18 -0.61 27.54
C SER A 286 -12.90 -1.25 28.08
N GLY A 287 -12.98 -2.34 28.84
CA GLY A 287 -11.78 -2.98 29.36
C GLY A 287 -11.00 -3.76 28.30
N ALA A 288 -11.66 -4.38 27.32
CA ALA A 288 -10.96 -5.02 26.19
C ALA A 288 -10.20 -3.96 25.35
N MET A 289 -10.80 -2.78 25.15
CA MET A 289 -10.11 -1.65 24.50
C MET A 289 -8.95 -1.11 25.34
N THR A 290 -9.10 -1.04 26.67
CA THR A 290 -7.99 -0.69 27.57
C THR A 290 -6.84 -1.70 27.48
N ASN A 291 -7.14 -3.01 27.43
CA ASN A 291 -6.13 -4.07 27.27
C ASN A 291 -5.43 -3.98 25.91
N ALA A 292 -6.21 -3.81 24.84
CA ALA A 292 -5.68 -3.62 23.49
C ALA A 292 -4.75 -2.40 23.40
N TYR A 293 -5.16 -1.25 23.96
CA TYR A 293 -4.32 -0.06 24.01
C TYR A 293 -3.05 -0.30 24.84
N ASN A 294 -3.14 -0.92 26.01
CA ASN A 294 -1.99 -1.20 26.85
C ASN A 294 -0.98 -2.14 26.19
N ALA A 295 -1.46 -3.13 25.43
CA ALA A 295 -0.62 -4.05 24.68
C ALA A 295 0.09 -3.35 23.51
N LEU A 296 -0.58 -2.40 22.84
CA LEU A 296 -0.09 -1.83 21.58
C LEU A 296 0.58 -0.46 21.69
N LYS A 297 0.30 0.33 22.74
CA LYS A 297 0.79 1.72 22.87
C LYS A 297 2.28 1.87 22.59
N ALA A 298 2.68 2.98 21.99
CA ALA A 298 4.06 3.26 21.62
C ALA A 298 5.02 3.18 22.82
N ALA A 299 4.54 3.54 24.01
CA ALA A 299 5.28 3.45 25.26
C ALA A 299 5.49 2.02 25.79
N ASN A 300 4.87 0.99 25.20
CA ASN A 300 5.07 -0.41 25.62
C ASN A 300 6.44 -0.93 25.16
N ALA A 301 7.44 -0.81 26.05
CA ALA A 301 8.79 -1.27 25.78
C ALA A 301 8.90 -2.79 25.59
N THR A 302 8.01 -3.59 26.19
CA THR A 302 8.02 -5.05 26.03
C THR A 302 7.71 -5.45 24.60
N GLU A 303 6.68 -4.84 24.00
CA GLU A 303 6.31 -5.13 22.61
C GLU A 303 7.38 -4.64 21.63
N LYS A 304 7.93 -3.44 21.87
CA LYS A 304 9.08 -2.95 21.12
C LYS A 304 10.28 -3.91 21.21
N THR A 305 10.63 -4.38 22.40
CA THR A 305 11.76 -5.29 22.61
C THR A 305 11.54 -6.64 21.92
N ALA A 306 10.30 -7.14 21.92
CA ALA A 306 9.96 -8.37 21.20
C ALA A 306 10.23 -8.22 19.70
N HIS A 307 9.74 -7.14 19.08
CA HIS A 307 9.99 -6.84 17.66
C HIS A 307 11.48 -6.60 17.37
N ASP A 308 12.18 -5.83 18.21
CA ASP A 308 13.62 -5.59 18.07
C ASP A 308 14.42 -6.91 18.12
N GLY A 309 13.99 -7.86 18.96
CA GLY A 309 14.58 -9.21 19.06
C GLY A 309 14.41 -10.07 17.80
N LYS A 310 13.46 -9.73 16.92
CA LYS A 310 13.28 -10.30 15.57
C LYS A 310 13.76 -9.36 14.46
N HIS A 311 14.53 -8.33 14.82
CA HIS A 311 15.07 -7.31 13.90
C HIS A 311 14.01 -6.47 13.18
N ASN A 312 12.81 -6.36 13.76
CA ASN A 312 11.76 -5.49 13.27
C ASN A 312 11.92 -4.10 13.91
N THR A 313 12.72 -3.23 13.29
CA THR A 313 13.03 -1.89 13.82
C THR A 313 11.87 -0.90 13.75
N SER A 314 10.86 -1.21 12.93
CA SER A 314 9.59 -0.50 12.80
C SER A 314 8.47 -1.54 12.64
N PHE A 315 7.28 -1.24 13.15
CA PHE A 315 6.09 -2.09 13.01
C PHE A 315 4.80 -1.27 13.19
N GLU A 316 3.75 -1.69 12.50
CA GLU A 316 2.42 -1.09 12.62
C GLU A 316 1.60 -1.70 13.76
N ARG A 317 0.64 -0.95 14.28
CA ARG A 317 -0.20 -1.35 15.40
C ARG A 317 -1.66 -1.29 14.99
N PHE A 318 -2.38 -2.39 15.19
CA PHE A 318 -3.76 -2.53 14.78
C PHE A 318 -4.65 -3.03 15.91
N ILE A 319 -5.79 -2.39 16.09
CA ILE A 319 -6.90 -2.94 16.87
C ILE A 319 -7.98 -3.38 15.88
N VAL A 320 -8.54 -4.57 16.10
CA VAL A 320 -9.77 -5.02 15.43
C VAL A 320 -10.85 -5.09 16.49
N LEU A 321 -11.77 -4.12 16.47
CA LEU A 321 -12.90 -4.04 17.40
C LEU A 321 -14.18 -4.48 16.69
N MET A 322 -14.89 -5.46 17.25
CA MET A 322 -16.15 -5.95 16.68
C MET A 322 -17.23 -6.05 17.74
N THR A 323 -18.43 -5.58 17.42
CA THR A 323 -19.66 -5.78 18.22
C THR A 323 -20.88 -5.93 17.32
N ASP A 324 -21.90 -6.63 17.80
CA ASP A 324 -23.22 -6.72 17.17
C ASP A 324 -24.28 -5.85 17.85
N GLY A 325 -23.87 -5.03 18.80
CA GLY A 325 -24.76 -4.38 19.76
C GLY A 325 -24.33 -2.97 20.17
N GLU A 326 -25.05 -2.44 21.14
CA GLU A 326 -24.77 -1.15 21.77
C GLU A 326 -24.11 -1.38 23.13
N MET A 327 -23.36 -0.41 23.65
CA MET A 327 -22.79 -0.55 24.99
C MET A 327 -23.90 -0.49 26.03
N THR A 328 -24.26 -1.61 26.65
CA THR A 328 -25.34 -1.73 27.64
C THR A 328 -24.87 -2.00 29.07
N GLY A 329 -23.61 -2.43 29.25
CA GLY A 329 -23.11 -2.93 30.52
C GLY A 329 -23.93 -4.12 31.02
N ASN A 330 -24.11 -4.27 32.34
CA ASN A 330 -24.96 -5.33 32.91
C ASN A 330 -26.47 -4.99 32.84
N SER A 331 -26.92 -4.44 31.72
CA SER A 331 -28.33 -4.08 31.48
C SER A 331 -28.72 -4.37 30.03
N SER A 332 -30.00 -4.19 29.71
CA SER A 332 -30.53 -4.31 28.34
C SER A 332 -30.68 -2.96 27.62
N SER A 333 -30.27 -1.86 28.26
CA SER A 333 -30.44 -0.50 27.74
C SER A 333 -29.09 0.10 27.42
N TRP A 334 -29.01 0.88 26.33
CA TRP A 334 -27.81 1.64 25.99
C TRP A 334 -27.37 2.55 27.13
N ASN A 335 -26.07 2.55 27.39
CA ASN A 335 -25.43 3.30 28.44
C ASN A 335 -24.44 4.31 27.84
N GLN A 336 -24.82 5.59 27.87
CA GLN A 336 -24.02 6.68 27.33
C GLN A 336 -22.63 6.80 27.97
N THR A 337 -22.51 6.50 29.27
CA THR A 337 -21.23 6.61 29.98
C THR A 337 -20.24 5.56 29.50
N LEU A 338 -20.70 4.31 29.28
CA LEU A 338 -19.87 3.24 28.72
C LEU A 338 -19.50 3.52 27.26
N ASP A 339 -20.47 3.95 26.46
CA ASP A 339 -20.24 4.37 25.07
C ASP A 339 -19.15 5.46 24.98
N THR A 340 -19.26 6.50 25.81
CA THR A 340 -18.27 7.59 25.88
C THR A 340 -16.89 7.09 26.32
N LYS A 341 -16.84 6.12 27.24
CA LYS A 341 -15.58 5.52 27.70
C LYS A 341 -14.88 4.78 26.55
N VAL A 342 -15.60 3.94 25.80
CA VAL A 342 -15.05 3.23 24.62
C VAL A 342 -14.55 4.23 23.57
N ARG A 343 -15.32 5.29 23.27
CA ARG A 343 -14.88 6.36 22.36
C ARG A 343 -13.57 7.03 22.81
N THR A 344 -13.42 7.25 24.11
CA THR A 344 -12.22 7.86 24.69
C THR A 344 -11.01 6.94 24.51
N GLU A 345 -11.16 5.63 24.72
CA GLU A 345 -10.09 4.65 24.48
C GLU A 345 -9.71 4.59 22.99
N CYS A 346 -10.70 4.56 22.08
CA CYS A 346 -10.45 4.62 20.64
C CYS A 346 -9.71 5.90 20.22
N GLN A 347 -10.10 7.05 20.78
CA GLN A 347 -9.42 8.32 20.50
C GLN A 347 -7.97 8.28 21.01
N THR A 348 -7.74 7.73 22.20
CA THR A 348 -6.41 7.61 22.80
C THR A 348 -5.52 6.71 21.96
N ALA A 349 -6.00 5.54 21.57
CA ALA A 349 -5.26 4.62 20.72
C ALA A 349 -4.90 5.24 19.35
N LYS A 350 -5.87 5.92 18.71
CA LYS A 350 -5.61 6.62 17.44
C LYS A 350 -4.59 7.75 17.57
N ALA A 351 -4.66 8.51 18.65
CA ALA A 351 -3.69 9.58 18.93
C ALA A 351 -2.26 9.04 19.12
N ASP A 352 -2.12 7.81 19.59
CA ASP A 352 -0.84 7.10 19.75
C ASP A 352 -0.39 6.34 18.49
N GLY A 353 -1.03 6.61 17.35
CA GLY A 353 -0.67 6.02 16.05
C GLY A 353 -1.17 4.59 15.82
N ILE A 354 -2.08 4.09 16.66
CA ILE A 354 -2.71 2.77 16.48
C ILE A 354 -3.87 2.90 15.50
N LYS A 355 -3.88 2.05 14.46
CA LYS A 355 -4.97 1.98 13.48
C LYS A 355 -6.08 1.07 14.02
N ILE A 356 -7.33 1.48 13.95
CA ILE A 356 -8.46 0.71 14.47
C ILE A 356 -9.37 0.32 13.32
N TYR A 357 -9.43 -0.99 13.04
CA TYR A 357 -10.47 -1.61 12.24
C TYR A 357 -11.69 -1.87 13.10
N THR A 358 -12.88 -1.53 12.60
CA THR A 358 -14.13 -1.74 13.32
C THR A 358 -15.14 -2.50 12.45
N ILE A 359 -15.83 -3.44 13.08
CA ILE A 359 -16.80 -4.32 12.40
C ILE A 359 -18.13 -4.27 13.16
N ALA A 360 -19.13 -3.67 12.53
CA ALA A 360 -20.49 -3.53 13.04
C ALA A 360 -21.36 -4.66 12.48
N PHE A 361 -21.32 -5.83 13.13
CA PHE A 361 -21.97 -7.02 12.58
C PHE A 361 -23.45 -7.09 12.95
N MET A 362 -24.33 -6.80 12.00
CA MET A 362 -25.79 -6.71 12.25
C MET A 362 -26.13 -5.82 13.46
N ALA A 363 -25.36 -4.74 13.65
CA ALA A 363 -25.44 -3.89 14.83
C ALA A 363 -26.52 -2.78 14.68
N PRO A 364 -27.16 -2.35 15.77
CA PRO A 364 -28.07 -1.20 15.78
C PRO A 364 -27.34 0.15 15.65
N ASP A 365 -28.09 1.23 15.42
CA ASP A 365 -27.57 2.56 15.06
C ASP A 365 -26.55 3.13 16.06
N LYS A 366 -26.71 2.92 17.38
CA LYS A 366 -25.70 3.40 18.35
C LYS A 366 -24.41 2.60 18.26
N GLY A 367 -24.50 1.28 18.07
CA GLY A 367 -23.35 0.40 17.85
C GLY A 367 -22.59 0.81 16.59
N LYS A 368 -23.30 1.01 15.47
CA LYS A 368 -22.74 1.53 14.22
C LYS A 368 -22.03 2.89 14.43
N SER A 369 -22.70 3.83 15.09
CA SER A 369 -22.15 5.16 15.39
C SER A 369 -20.89 5.11 16.27
N LEU A 370 -20.81 4.17 17.21
CA LEU A 370 -19.63 3.95 18.05
C LEU A 370 -18.48 3.41 17.22
N LEU A 371 -18.72 2.37 16.43
CA LEU A 371 -17.71 1.70 15.63
C LEU A 371 -17.19 2.58 14.49
N GLU A 372 -18.05 3.35 13.82
CA GLU A 372 -17.62 4.33 12.82
C GLU A 372 -16.68 5.37 13.44
N TYR A 373 -17.03 5.89 14.62
CA TYR A 373 -16.19 6.84 15.35
C TYR A 373 -14.86 6.24 15.80
N CYS A 374 -14.87 4.98 16.24
CA CYS A 374 -13.67 4.28 16.67
C CYS A 374 -12.72 3.98 15.51
N SER A 375 -13.25 3.77 14.30
CA SER A 375 -12.44 3.48 13.11
C SER A 375 -11.37 4.56 12.85
N SER A 376 -10.25 4.16 12.22
CA SER A 376 -9.20 5.08 11.77
C SER A 376 -9.51 5.76 10.42
N GLY A 377 -10.72 5.55 9.89
CA GLY A 377 -11.19 6.14 8.64
C GLY A 377 -12.32 5.30 8.07
N LYS A 378 -13.45 5.93 7.76
CA LYS A 378 -14.68 5.23 7.35
C LYS A 378 -14.46 4.34 6.12
N ASP A 379 -13.78 4.84 5.10
CA ASP A 379 -13.68 4.14 3.81
C ASP A 379 -12.74 2.92 3.84
N GLU A 380 -11.79 2.89 4.78
CA GLU A 380 -10.73 1.86 4.83
C GLU A 380 -10.83 0.93 6.04
N TYR A 381 -11.33 1.44 7.16
CA TYR A 381 -11.24 0.78 8.47
C TYR A 381 -12.60 0.41 9.08
N TYR A 382 -13.72 0.75 8.45
CA TYR A 382 -15.05 0.47 8.98
C TYR A 382 -15.82 -0.49 8.07
N TYR A 383 -16.41 -1.52 8.67
CA TYR A 383 -17.14 -2.58 7.96
C TYR A 383 -18.50 -2.80 8.63
N GLU A 384 -19.56 -2.94 7.83
CA GLU A 384 -20.94 -3.21 8.28
C GLU A 384 -21.49 -4.49 7.64
N PRO A 385 -21.00 -5.69 8.02
CA PRO A 385 -21.55 -6.93 7.49
C PRO A 385 -22.95 -7.20 8.05
N ASP A 386 -23.88 -7.54 7.15
CA ASP A 386 -25.26 -7.93 7.49
C ASP A 386 -25.48 -9.47 7.44
N ASP A 387 -24.46 -10.21 6.99
CA ASP A 387 -24.45 -11.67 6.91
C ASP A 387 -23.06 -12.27 7.17
N MET A 388 -23.01 -13.60 7.31
CA MET A 388 -21.77 -14.32 7.59
C MET A 388 -20.75 -14.21 6.45
N THR A 389 -21.20 -14.22 5.19
CA THR A 389 -20.29 -14.20 4.03
C THR A 389 -19.50 -12.90 4.02
N THR A 390 -20.21 -11.79 4.16
CA THR A 390 -19.63 -10.44 4.21
C THR A 390 -18.75 -10.27 5.45
N LEU A 391 -19.12 -10.89 6.58
CA LEU A 391 -18.28 -10.88 7.78
C LEU A 391 -16.93 -11.60 7.53
N VAL A 392 -16.96 -12.78 6.94
CA VAL A 392 -15.76 -13.55 6.59
C VAL A 392 -14.88 -12.77 5.59
N GLU A 393 -15.49 -12.16 4.58
CA GLU A 393 -14.80 -11.30 3.62
C GLU A 393 -14.11 -10.11 4.30
N SER A 394 -14.82 -9.44 5.22
CA SER A 394 -14.31 -8.29 5.97
C SER A 394 -13.07 -8.66 6.79
N PHE A 395 -13.13 -9.75 7.57
CA PHE A 395 -11.97 -10.23 8.34
C PHE A 395 -10.79 -10.61 7.44
N GLY A 396 -11.04 -11.29 6.32
CA GLY A 396 -10.00 -11.63 5.36
C GLY A 396 -9.37 -10.40 4.70
N GLU A 397 -10.17 -9.38 4.38
CA GLU A 397 -9.69 -8.13 3.81
C GLU A 397 -8.83 -7.35 4.79
N ILE A 398 -9.26 -7.23 6.05
CA ILE A 398 -8.49 -6.61 7.12
C ILE A 398 -7.13 -7.30 7.26
N ALA A 399 -7.10 -8.64 7.30
CA ALA A 399 -5.86 -9.41 7.38
C ALA A 399 -4.91 -9.08 6.22
N ARG A 400 -5.41 -9.08 4.98
CA ARG A 400 -4.63 -8.79 3.78
C ARG A 400 -4.15 -7.33 3.74
N LYS A 401 -4.97 -6.38 4.15
CA LYS A 401 -4.60 -4.95 4.22
C LYS A 401 -3.51 -4.74 5.26
N ALA A 402 -3.72 -5.20 6.49
CA ALA A 402 -2.76 -5.07 7.58
C ALA A 402 -1.40 -5.69 7.24
N ALA A 403 -1.41 -6.86 6.58
CA ALA A 403 -0.19 -7.54 6.16
C ALA A 403 0.56 -6.89 4.99
N LYS A 404 -0.04 -5.92 4.26
CA LYS A 404 0.55 -5.30 3.05
C LYS A 404 1.21 -3.93 3.26
N THR A 405 1.03 -3.28 4.40
CA THR A 405 1.33 -1.84 4.58
C THR A 405 2.83 -1.44 4.60
N GLY A 406 3.79 -2.28 4.20
CA GLY A 406 5.24 -1.99 4.33
C GLY A 406 6.07 -1.78 3.05
N THR A 407 5.49 -1.66 1.85
CA THR A 407 6.28 -1.25 0.67
C THR A 407 6.43 0.28 0.62
N ARG A 408 7.56 0.82 1.12
CA ARG A 408 7.88 2.25 1.02
C ARG A 408 8.86 2.51 -0.15
N LEU A 409 8.43 3.31 -1.12
CA LEU A 409 9.24 3.78 -2.24
C LEU A 409 9.80 5.16 -1.92
N THR A 410 11.10 5.36 -2.11
CA THR A 410 11.75 6.68 -2.03
C THR A 410 12.49 6.95 -3.33
N ASN A 411 12.16 8.07 -3.97
CA ASN A 411 12.86 8.61 -5.15
C ASN A 411 13.76 9.75 -4.71
#